data_AF-A0A2T2WPQ0-F1
#
_entry.id   AF-A0A2T2WPQ0-F1
#
_cell.length_a   1.000
_cell.length_b   1.000
_cell.length_c   1.000
_cell.angle_alpha   90.00
_cell.angle_beta   90.00
_cell.angle_gamma   90.00
#
_symmetry.space_group_name_H-M   'P 1'
#
loop_
_entity.id
_entity.type
_entity.pdbx_description
1 polymer ?
#
loop_
_entity_poly.entity_id
_entity_poly.type
_entity_poly.pdbx_seq_one_letter_code
_entity_poly.pdbx_strand_id
1 'polypeptide(L)'
;MEPEFKKSAALRLKVAAGHLESVRRMVDDDVYCVNIMKQVSAVQASLEQVQRILLQNHLRTCVSDAIQHGMGSEIIAELMEALKYMPFSAGDAIEPKAPLHSLVEGTFCGCHAPASAELNGTSRKERDKPCP
;
A
#
# COMPACT_ATOMS: atom_id res chain seq x y z
N MET A 1 -3.18 -4.54 27.38
CA MET A 1 -2.49 -4.68 26.08
C MET A 1 -1.18 -5.40 26.31
N GLU A 2 -0.94 -6.48 25.58
CA GLU A 2 0.31 -7.24 25.64
C GLU A 2 1.51 -6.39 25.17
N PRO A 3 2.71 -6.59 25.74
CA PRO A 3 3.88 -5.74 25.49
C PRO A 3 4.33 -5.77 24.02
N GLU A 4 4.26 -6.92 23.36
CA GLU A 4 4.63 -7.09 21.94
C GLU A 4 3.71 -6.26 21.02
N PHE A 5 2.39 -6.34 21.24
CA PHE A 5 1.41 -5.56 20.49
C PHE A 5 1.57 -4.06 20.72
N LYS A 6 1.81 -3.65 21.98
CA LYS A 6 2.07 -2.25 22.33
C LYS A 6 3.29 -1.69 21.59
N LYS A 7 4.41 -2.42 21.62
CA LYS A 7 5.64 -2.03 20.94
C LYS A 7 5.46 -1.93 19.43
N SER A 8 4.81 -2.93 18.82
CA SER A 8 4.53 -2.96 17.38
C SER A 8 3.63 -1.80 16.93
N ALA A 9 2.53 -1.54 17.66
CA ALA A 9 1.63 -0.42 17.39
C ALA A 9 2.36 0.94 17.52
N ALA A 10 3.11 1.13 18.61
CA ALA A 10 3.86 2.37 18.84
C ALA A 10 4.91 2.65 17.75
N LEU A 11 5.65 1.63 17.32
CA LEU A 11 6.63 1.77 16.24
C LEU A 11 5.96 2.19 14.93
N ARG A 12 4.85 1.55 14.56
CA ARG A 12 4.12 1.87 13.33
C ARG A 12 3.48 3.25 13.36
N LEU A 13 2.94 3.67 14.49
CA LEU A 13 2.45 5.03 14.68
C LEU A 13 3.57 6.06 14.51
N LYS A 14 4.78 5.79 15.03
CA LYS A 14 5.95 6.66 14.84
C LYS A 14 6.32 6.79 13.35
N VAL A 15 6.30 5.69 12.60
CA VAL A 15 6.56 5.70 11.15
C VAL A 15 5.47 6.48 10.41
N ALA A 16 4.19 6.21 10.70
CA ALA A 16 3.06 6.90 10.08
C ALA A 16 3.09 8.42 10.35
N ALA A 17 3.48 8.84 11.55
CA ALA A 17 3.65 10.25 11.91
C ALA A 17 4.76 10.92 11.07
N GLY A 18 5.90 10.24 10.88
CA GLY A 18 6.96 10.73 10.02
C GLY A 18 6.54 10.83 8.55
N HIS A 19 5.76 9.86 8.05
CA HIS A 19 5.23 9.89 6.69
C HIS A 19 4.21 11.03 6.51
N LEU A 20 3.33 11.24 7.48
CA LEU A 20 2.37 12.35 7.47
C LEU A 20 3.08 13.71 7.43
N GLU A 21 4.17 13.87 8.18
CA GLU A 21 4.97 15.10 8.12
C GLU A 21 5.60 15.32 6.73
N SER A 22 6.06 14.26 6.06
CA SER A 22 6.51 14.35 4.67
C SER A 22 5.39 14.79 3.72
N VAL A 23 4.17 14.26 3.91
CA VAL A 23 2.99 14.67 3.12
C VAL A 23 2.67 16.14 3.35
N ARG A 24 2.75 16.63 4.59
CA ARG A 24 2.55 18.05 4.93
C ARG A 24 3.51 18.94 4.14
N ARG A 25 4.80 18.56 4.08
CA ARG A 25 5.80 19.29 3.29
C ARG A 25 5.51 19.27 1.80
N MET A 26 5.02 18.16 1.24
CA MET A 26 4.61 18.12 -0.17
C MET A 26 3.51 19.13 -0.49
N VAL A 27 2.63 19.42 0.47
CA VAL A 27 1.61 20.48 0.32
C VAL A 27 2.27 21.86 0.37
N ASP A 28 3.17 22.10 1.32
CA ASP A 28 3.91 23.38 1.42
C ASP A 28 4.76 23.67 0.17
N ASP A 29 5.29 22.61 -0.47
CA ASP A 29 6.13 22.67 -1.66
C ASP A 29 5.34 22.66 -2.99
N ASP A 30 4.01 22.82 -2.93
CA ASP A 30 3.10 22.84 -4.09
C ASP A 30 3.26 21.61 -5.03
N VAL A 31 3.52 20.43 -4.45
CA VAL A 31 3.68 19.18 -5.23
C VAL A 31 2.36 18.82 -5.93
N TYR A 32 2.45 18.25 -7.13
CA TYR A 32 1.29 17.82 -7.92
C TYR A 32 0.29 16.98 -7.10
N CYS A 33 -0.97 17.43 -7.06
CA CYS A 33 -2.01 16.93 -6.17
C CYS A 33 -2.19 15.41 -6.21
N VAL A 34 -2.07 14.78 -7.39
CA VAL A 34 -2.22 13.33 -7.53
C VAL A 34 -1.12 12.57 -6.78
N ASN A 35 0.09 13.13 -6.69
CA ASN A 35 1.17 12.52 -5.91
C ASN A 35 0.90 12.65 -4.42
N ILE A 36 0.38 13.79 -3.96
CA ILE A 36 -0.02 14.00 -2.55
C ILE A 36 -1.12 12.99 -2.19
N MET A 37 -2.16 12.86 -3.01
CA MET A 37 -3.26 11.90 -2.78
C MET A 37 -2.74 10.47 -2.63
N LYS A 38 -1.81 10.03 -3.50
CA LYS A 38 -1.17 8.70 -3.38
C LYS A 38 -0.44 8.52 -2.05
N GLN A 39 0.27 9.54 -1.58
CA GLN A 39 0.99 9.47 -0.31
C GLN A 39 0.04 9.48 0.90
N VAL A 40 -1.06 10.24 0.84
CA VAL A 40 -2.12 10.18 1.85
C VAL A 40 -2.69 8.77 1.96
N SER A 41 -2.99 8.10 0.84
CA SER A 41 -3.46 6.71 0.84
C SER A 41 -2.45 5.73 1.45
N ALA A 42 -1.15 5.96 1.26
CA ALA A 42 -0.11 5.15 1.90
C ALA A 42 -0.03 5.36 3.43
N VAL A 43 -0.26 6.59 3.91
CA VAL A 43 -0.40 6.88 5.35
C VAL A 43 -1.64 6.18 5.92
N GLN A 44 -2.78 6.25 5.22
CA GLN A 44 -4.01 5.57 5.62
C GLN A 44 -3.81 4.05 5.78
N ALA A 45 -3.18 3.39 4.80
CA ALA A 45 -2.86 1.97 4.86
C ALA A 45 -1.95 1.61 6.07
N SER A 46 -1.04 2.51 6.43
CA SER A 46 -0.20 2.36 7.63
C SER A 46 -1.01 2.43 8.92
N LEU A 47 -1.99 3.34 9.00
CA LEU A 47 -2.91 3.47 10.14
C LEU A 47 -3.87 2.28 10.26
N GLU A 48 -4.38 1.77 9.15
CA GLU A 48 -5.19 0.54 9.13
C GLU A 48 -4.41 -0.65 9.69
N GLN A 49 -3.11 -0.74 9.40
CA GLN A 49 -2.27 -1.79 9.97
C GLN A 49 -2.14 -1.66 11.49
N VAL A 50 -2.09 -0.44 12.03
CA VAL A 50 -2.15 -0.21 13.48
C VAL A 50 -3.49 -0.66 14.02
N GLN A 51 -4.61 -0.30 13.38
CA GLN A 51 -5.94 -0.74 13.79
C GLN A 51 -6.06 -2.27 13.85
N ARG A 52 -5.52 -3.01 12.87
CA ARG A 52 -5.46 -4.47 12.88
C ARG A 52 -4.69 -5.04 14.08
N ILE A 53 -3.57 -4.42 14.46
CA ILE A 53 -2.77 -4.81 15.63
C ILE A 53 -3.55 -4.59 16.93
N LEU A 54 -4.23 -3.44 17.04
CA LEU A 54 -5.07 -3.12 18.21
C LEU A 54 -6.22 -4.11 18.35
N LEU A 55 -6.92 -4.40 17.24
CA LEU A 55 -8.00 -5.37 17.19
C LEU A 55 -7.53 -6.76 17.60
N GLN A 56 -6.41 -7.24 17.05
CA GLN A 56 -5.86 -8.54 17.40
C GLN A 56 -5.50 -8.64 18.89
N ASN A 57 -4.91 -7.60 19.47
CA ASN A 57 -4.67 -7.55 20.91
C ASN A 57 -6.00 -7.58 21.70
N HIS A 58 -7.00 -6.81 21.30
CA HIS A 58 -8.28 -6.71 22.02
C HIS A 58 -9.01 -8.06 22.04
N LEU A 59 -9.01 -8.78 20.91
CA LEU A 59 -9.56 -10.13 20.82
C LEU A 59 -8.84 -11.12 21.76
N ARG A 60 -7.51 -11.08 21.81
CA ARG A 60 -6.70 -11.98 22.65
C ARG A 60 -6.79 -11.69 24.15
N THR A 61 -7.02 -10.44 24.52
CA THR A 61 -6.99 -10.00 25.92
C THR A 61 -8.39 -9.75 26.44
N CYS A 62 -8.96 -8.58 26.15
CA CYS A 62 -10.24 -8.13 26.70
C CYS A 62 -11.39 -9.07 26.34
N VAL A 63 -11.55 -9.46 25.07
CA VAL A 63 -12.67 -10.32 24.66
C VAL A 63 -12.52 -11.73 25.22
N SER A 64 -11.32 -12.31 25.13
CA SER A 64 -11.06 -13.65 25.66
C SER A 64 -11.28 -13.73 27.17
N ASP A 65 -10.93 -12.67 27.91
CA ASP A 65 -11.16 -12.56 29.35
C ASP A 65 -12.64 -12.38 29.69
N ALA A 66 -13.34 -11.48 29.00
CA ALA A 66 -14.77 -11.24 29.21
C ALA A 66 -15.63 -12.48 28.92
N ILE A 67 -15.29 -13.28 27.90
CA ILE A 67 -15.96 -14.55 27.61
C ILE A 67 -15.81 -15.53 28.78
N GLN A 68 -14.61 -15.62 29.38
CA GLN A 68 -14.36 -16.49 30.54
C GLN A 68 -15.15 -16.06 31.78
N HIS A 69 -15.46 -14.78 31.91
CA HIS A 69 -16.21 -14.21 33.02
C HIS A 69 -17.72 -14.02 32.73
N GLY A 70 -18.23 -14.55 31.61
CA GLY A 70 -19.65 -14.49 31.27
C GLY A 70 -20.15 -13.13 30.76
N MET A 71 -19.25 -12.20 30.43
CA MET A 71 -19.55 -10.86 29.87
C MET A 71 -19.28 -10.78 28.36
N GLY A 72 -19.39 -11.92 27.67
CA GLY A 72 -19.04 -12.03 26.25
C GLY A 72 -19.96 -11.20 25.35
N SER A 73 -21.26 -11.16 25.63
CA SER A 73 -22.26 -10.42 24.84
C SER A 73 -21.99 -8.92 24.82
N GLU A 74 -21.70 -8.34 25.98
CA GLU A 74 -21.50 -6.92 26.20
C GLU A 74 -20.25 -6.45 25.47
N ILE A 75 -19.13 -7.15 25.64
CA ILE A 75 -17.87 -6.75 25.00
C ILE A 75 -17.89 -6.95 23.49
N ILE A 76 -18.60 -7.97 23.00
CA ILE A 76 -18.76 -8.18 21.56
C ILE A 76 -19.60 -7.04 20.97
N ALA A 77 -20.67 -6.61 21.65
CA ALA A 77 -21.46 -5.46 21.21
C ALA A 77 -20.62 -4.17 21.15
N GLU A 78 -19.80 -3.92 22.17
CA GLU A 78 -18.86 -2.78 22.19
C GLU A 78 -17.87 -2.87 21.02
N LEU A 79 -17.28 -4.05 20.79
CA LEU A 79 -16.36 -4.26 19.68
C LEU A 79 -17.04 -4.03 18.33
N MET A 80 -18.27 -4.51 18.15
CA MET A 80 -19.04 -4.31 16.92
C MET A 80 -19.33 -2.83 16.67
N GLU A 81 -19.53 -2.02 17.70
CA GLU A 81 -19.63 -0.56 17.57
C GLU A 81 -18.33 0.04 17.05
N ALA A 82 -17.19 -0.34 17.64
CA ALA A 82 -15.88 0.15 17.24
C ALA A 82 -15.52 -0.24 15.79
N LEU A 83 -15.91 -1.43 15.35
CA LEU A 83 -15.64 -1.92 13.99
C LEU A 83 -16.32 -1.10 12.88
N LYS A 84 -17.39 -0.35 13.18
CA LYS A 84 -18.03 0.56 12.20
C LYS A 84 -17.10 1.66 11.70
N TYR A 85 -16.08 2.00 12.49
CA TYR A 85 -15.09 3.02 12.16
C TYR A 85 -13.84 2.44 11.47
N MET A 86 -13.75 1.11 11.35
CA MET A 86 -12.67 0.46 10.63
C MET A 86 -13.14 0.28 9.18
N PRO A 87 -12.63 1.09 8.22
CA PRO A 87 -12.91 0.83 6.82
C PRO A 87 -12.25 -0.50 6.46
N PHE A 88 -13.04 -1.57 6.39
CA PHE A 88 -12.57 -2.82 5.81
C PHE A 88 -12.47 -2.56 4.31
N SER A 89 -11.30 -2.08 3.87
CA SER A 89 -10.95 -2.12 2.45
C SER A 89 -10.91 -3.58 2.03
N ALA A 90 -12.06 -4.13 1.64
CA ALA A 90 -12.14 -5.38 0.92
C ALA A 90 -11.56 -5.12 -0.47
N GLY A 91 -10.27 -5.40 -0.63
CA GLY A 91 -9.60 -5.33 -1.93
C GLY A 91 -8.23 -4.68 -1.85
N ASP A 92 -7.23 -5.48 -2.22
CA ASP A 92 -5.93 -5.09 -2.74
C ASP A 92 -4.87 -4.68 -1.70
N ALA A 93 -3.95 -5.63 -1.49
CA ALA A 93 -2.60 -5.35 -1.08
C ALA A 93 -2.03 -4.20 -1.93
N ILE A 94 -1.84 -3.03 -1.31
CA ILE A 94 -0.79 -2.12 -1.75
C ILE A 94 0.51 -2.79 -1.32
N GLU A 95 0.96 -3.77 -2.10
CA GLU A 95 2.36 -4.17 -2.12
C GLU A 95 3.16 -2.88 -2.35
N PRO A 96 4.10 -2.51 -1.46
CA PRO A 96 5.02 -1.42 -1.76
C PRO A 96 5.83 -1.88 -2.97
N LYS A 97 5.46 -1.41 -4.17
CA LYS A 97 6.24 -1.67 -5.38
C LYS A 97 7.67 -1.24 -5.07
N ALA A 98 8.55 -2.24 -5.15
CA ALA A 98 9.98 -2.20 -4.88
C ALA A 98 10.68 -0.94 -5.48
N PRO A 99 11.88 -0.57 -4.98
CA PRO A 99 12.41 0.78 -5.06
C PRO A 99 12.58 1.28 -6.50
N LEU A 100 12.38 2.59 -6.69
CA LEU A 100 12.80 3.32 -7.90
C LEU A 100 14.33 3.30 -8.01
N HIS A 101 14.90 2.19 -8.46
CA HIS A 101 16.25 2.16 -8.97
C HIS A 101 16.41 1.04 -10.01
N SER A 102 15.75 1.20 -11.15
CA SER A 102 16.07 0.43 -12.37
C SER A 102 15.77 1.22 -13.65
N LEU A 103 15.95 2.54 -13.60
CA LEU A 103 16.04 3.37 -14.78
C LEU A 103 17.43 3.97 -14.77
N VAL A 104 18.17 3.68 -15.84
CA VAL A 104 19.59 3.95 -16.08
C VAL A 104 20.51 2.80 -15.68
N GLU A 105 20.56 1.79 -16.55
CA GLU A 105 21.79 1.42 -17.25
C GLU A 105 21.39 0.78 -18.59
N GLY A 106 21.74 1.46 -19.68
CA GLY A 106 21.34 1.05 -21.02
C GLY A 106 22.07 -0.19 -21.49
N THR A 107 21.35 -1.10 -22.15
CA THR A 107 21.84 -1.74 -23.37
C THR A 107 20.66 -2.28 -24.19
N PHE A 108 20.68 -1.91 -25.46
CA PHE A 108 19.96 -2.39 -26.63
C PHE A 108 19.55 -3.88 -26.65
N CYS A 109 18.34 -4.18 -27.14
CA CYS A 109 18.06 -5.04 -28.32
C CYS A 109 16.68 -5.72 -28.25
N GLY A 110 15.94 -5.68 -29.35
CA GLY A 110 15.34 -6.90 -29.90
C GLY A 110 13.88 -7.21 -29.57
N CYS A 111 13.01 -6.88 -30.54
CA CYS A 111 11.95 -7.75 -31.05
C CYS A 111 10.83 -8.16 -30.08
N HIS A 112 9.64 -7.54 -30.20
CA HIS A 112 8.35 -8.21 -30.48
C HIS A 112 7.17 -7.30 -30.14
N ALA A 113 6.29 -7.05 -31.13
CA ALA A 113 4.82 -7.21 -31.05
C ALA A 113 4.18 -6.78 -32.40
N PRO A 114 2.94 -7.20 -32.72
CA PRO A 114 2.61 -8.51 -33.26
C PRO A 114 2.05 -8.44 -34.69
N ALA A 115 1.92 -9.61 -35.30
CA ALA A 115 1.45 -9.84 -36.66
C ALA A 115 0.03 -9.30 -36.91
N SER A 116 -0.12 -8.48 -37.95
CA SER A 116 -1.32 -8.37 -38.77
C SER A 116 -0.97 -7.70 -40.10
N ALA A 117 -1.56 -8.22 -41.19
CA ALA A 117 -1.49 -7.80 -42.58
C ALA A 117 -0.35 -8.40 -43.42
N GLU A 118 -0.68 -9.51 -44.10
CA GLU A 118 -0.13 -9.90 -45.39
C GLU A 118 -0.14 -8.72 -46.35
N LEU A 119 0.91 -8.53 -47.17
CA LEU A 119 0.80 -8.24 -48.61
C LEU A 119 2.14 -8.48 -49.32
N ASN A 120 2.10 -9.48 -50.21
CA ASN A 120 2.77 -9.61 -51.51
C ASN A 120 4.26 -9.27 -51.66
N GLY A 121 5.01 -10.26 -52.11
CA GLY A 121 6.42 -10.15 -52.46
C GLY A 121 6.69 -9.12 -53.56
N THR A 122 7.70 -8.29 -53.33
CA THR A 122 8.61 -7.77 -54.36
C THR A 122 9.94 -7.40 -53.69
N SER A 123 11.05 -7.84 -54.29
CA SER A 123 12.42 -7.51 -53.89
C SER A 123 12.67 -6.01 -53.81
N ARG A 124 13.34 -5.54 -52.74
CA ARG A 124 14.49 -4.62 -52.90
C ARG A 124 15.38 -4.49 -51.66
N LYS A 125 16.65 -4.79 -51.92
CA LYS A 125 17.90 -4.38 -51.26
C LYS A 125 17.87 -3.08 -50.45
N GLU A 126 18.65 -3.15 -49.37
CA GLU A 126 19.49 -2.10 -48.75
C GLU A 126 18.79 -0.82 -48.28
N ARG A 127 18.85 -0.61 -46.96
CA ARG A 127 19.25 0.66 -46.33
C ARG A 127 19.51 0.43 -44.84
N ASP A 128 20.71 -0.05 -44.53
CA ASP A 128 21.35 0.23 -43.25
C ASP A 128 21.89 1.67 -43.30
N LYS A 129 21.16 2.59 -42.70
CA LYS A 129 21.71 3.85 -42.17
C LYS A 129 21.00 4.16 -40.86
N PRO A 130 21.73 4.33 -39.75
CA PRO A 130 21.13 4.81 -38.50
C PRO A 130 20.73 6.29 -38.66
N CYS A 131 19.53 6.61 -38.20
CA CYS A 131 18.99 7.97 -38.07
C CYS A 131 19.72 8.77 -36.98
N PRO A 132 19.70 10.12 -37.05
CA PRO A 132 20.41 11.03 -36.15
C PRO A 132 19.98 10.92 -34.69
#